data_AF-A0A6I9YNH2-F1
#
_entry.id   AF-A0A6I9YNH2-F1
#
_cell.length_a   1.000
_cell.length_b   1.000
_cell.length_c   1.000
_cell.angle_alpha   90.00
_cell.angle_beta   90.00
_cell.angle_gamma   90.00
#
_symmetry.space_group_name_H-M   'P 1'
#
loop_
_entity.id
_entity.type
_entity.pdbx_description
1 polymer ?
#
loop_
_entity_poly.entity_id
_entity_poly.type
_entity_poly.pdbx_seq_one_letter_code
_entity_poly.pdbx_strand_id
1 'polypeptide(L)' 'MAGRRVALKAIDWAAFAERVAVEQKPMFNALKSRSDALAAKLASLPETPPAIDWTFYKTTVANPALVDDFEKKVRHF' A
#
# COMPACT_ATOMS: atom_id res chain seq x y z
N MET A 1 10.51 -6.12 -2.09
CA MET A 1 10.58 -5.96 -3.57
C MET A 1 9.35 -5.30 -4.20
N ALA A 2 8.15 -5.34 -3.57
CA ALA A 2 6.94 -4.71 -4.13
C ALA A 2 6.91 -3.17 -4.02
N GLY A 3 7.45 -2.57 -2.94
CA GLY A 3 7.56 -1.10 -2.80
C GLY A 3 8.53 -0.45 -3.81
N ARG A 4 9.54 -1.20 -4.28
CA ARG A 4 10.58 -0.70 -5.18
C ARG A 4 10.10 -0.45 -6.62
N ARG A 5 8.88 -0.89 -6.98
CA ARG A 5 8.30 -0.73 -8.32
C ARG A 5 7.34 0.45 -8.47
N VAL A 6 6.95 1.12 -7.38
CA VAL A 6 5.85 2.13 -7.43
C VAL A 6 6.35 3.54 -7.71
N ALA A 7 7.61 3.87 -7.42
CA ALA A 7 8.13 5.22 -7.62
C ALA A 7 8.98 5.32 -8.90
N LEU A 8 8.36 5.62 -10.04
CA LEU A 8 9.12 5.85 -11.27
C LEU A 8 8.97 7.22 -11.92
N LYS A 9 8.07 8.11 -11.49
CA LYS A 9 8.09 9.52 -11.94
C LYS A 9 7.62 10.48 -10.84
N ALA A 10 8.52 11.33 -10.36
CA ALA A 10 8.13 12.51 -9.59
C ALA A 10 7.33 13.44 -10.52
N ILE A 11 6.10 13.77 -10.13
CA ILE A 11 5.25 14.69 -10.89
C ILE A 11 5.58 16.11 -10.43
N ASP A 12 6.01 16.96 -11.36
CA ASP A 12 6.10 18.40 -11.11
C ASP A 12 4.70 19.01 -11.15
N TRP A 13 4.08 19.13 -9.98
CA TRP A 13 2.74 19.69 -9.82
C TRP A 13 2.64 21.17 -10.19
N ALA A 14 3.75 21.92 -10.12
CA ALA A 14 3.76 23.34 -10.48
C ALA A 14 3.73 23.48 -12.00
N ALA A 15 4.63 22.79 -12.70
CA ALA A 15 4.66 22.77 -14.17
C ALA A 15 3.38 22.16 -14.78
N PHE A 16 2.74 21.21 -14.08
CA PHE A 16 1.46 20.66 -14.52
C PHE A 16 0.32 21.67 -14.33
N ALA A 17 0.29 22.41 -13.21
CA ALA A 17 -0.73 23.45 -12.98
C ALA A 17 -0.69 24.58 -14.02
N GLU A 18 0.50 24.96 -14.49
CA GLU A 18 0.68 26.00 -15.53
C GLU A 18 0.04 25.62 -16.88
N ARG A 19 -0.10 24.32 -17.16
CA ARG A 19 -0.68 23.81 -18.42
C ARG A 19 -2.18 23.57 -18.35
N VAL A 20 -2.78 23.71 -17.17
CA VAL A 20 -4.20 23.42 -16.95
C VAL A 20 -5.04 24.64 -17.26
N ALA A 21 -5.96 24.50 -18.22
CA ALA A 21 -6.97 25.51 -18.52
C ALA A 21 -7.84 25.80 -17.29
N VAL A 22 -8.34 27.04 -17.16
CA VAL A 22 -9.09 27.50 -15.98
C VAL A 22 -10.31 26.62 -15.69
N GLU A 23 -11.03 26.19 -16.73
CA GLU A 23 -12.20 25.31 -16.64
C GLU A 23 -11.87 23.92 -16.10
N GLN A 24 -10.62 23.47 -16.26
CA GLN A 24 -10.15 22.15 -15.84
C GLN A 24 -9.46 22.17 -14.46
N LYS A 25 -9.28 23.35 -13.85
CA LYS A 25 -8.71 23.48 -12.49
C LYS A 25 -9.43 22.64 -11.43
N PRO A 26 -10.77 22.52 -11.41
CA PRO A 26 -11.45 21.64 -10.45
C PRO A 26 -11.01 20.17 -10.60
N MET A 27 -10.85 19.70 -11.84
CA MET A 27 -10.44 18.33 -12.14
C MET A 27 -8.96 18.09 -11.79
N PHE A 28 -8.09 19.06 -12.05
CA PHE A 28 -6.68 19.03 -11.61
C PHE A 28 -6.57 18.96 -10.09
N ASN A 29 -7.33 19.78 -9.35
CA ASN A 29 -7.31 19.78 -7.89
C ASN A 29 -7.78 18.42 -7.33
N ALA A 30 -8.82 17.83 -7.92
CA ALA A 30 -9.29 16.50 -7.57
C ALA A 30 -8.22 15.42 -7.80
N LEU A 31 -7.50 15.48 -8.94
CA LEU A 31 -6.41 14.55 -9.23
C LEU A 31 -5.27 14.69 -8.23
N LYS A 32 -4.83 15.93 -7.96
CA LYS A 32 -3.75 16.21 -7.02
C LYS A 32 -4.10 15.70 -5.61
N SER A 33 -5.29 16.03 -5.11
CA SER A 33 -5.75 15.57 -3.80
C SER A 33 -5.74 14.04 -3.68
N ARG A 34 -6.20 13.32 -4.72
CA ARG A 34 -6.18 11.86 -4.73
C ARG A 34 -4.75 11.31 -4.77
N SER A 35 -3.87 11.90 -5.58
CA SER A 35 -2.48 11.49 -5.67
C SER A 35 -1.75 11.68 -4.34
N ASP A 36 -1.92 12.83 -3.70
CA ASP A 36 -1.30 13.14 -2.41
C ASP A 36 -1.82 12.22 -1.31
N ALA A 37 -3.13 11.93 -1.29
CA ALA A 37 -3.73 10.98 -0.35
C ALA A 37 -3.19 9.56 -0.54
N LEU A 38 -2.98 9.11 -1.79
CA LEU A 38 -2.39 7.80 -2.08
C LEU A 38 -0.92 7.75 -1.67
N ALA A 39 -0.15 8.79 -1.95
CA ALA A 39 1.26 8.88 -1.55
C ALA A 39 1.41 8.85 -0.02
N ALA A 40 0.58 9.60 0.70
CA ALA A 40 0.56 9.60 2.17
C ALA A 40 0.20 8.22 2.73
N LYS A 41 -0.83 7.56 2.18
CA LYS A 41 -1.19 6.18 2.58
C LYS A 41 -0.06 5.20 2.31
N LEU A 42 0.58 5.29 1.15
CA LEU A 42 1.69 4.41 0.80
C LEU A 42 2.87 4.61 1.76
N ALA A 43 3.21 5.85 2.09
CA ALA A 43 4.29 6.17 3.03
C ALA A 43 3.99 5.71 4.47
N SER A 44 2.71 5.65 4.86
CA SER A 44 2.30 5.17 6.19
C SER A 44 2.31 3.66 6.34
N LEU A 45 2.30 2.91 5.23
CA LEU A 45 2.27 1.45 5.26
C LEU A 45 3.69 0.90 5.38
N PRO A 46 3.94 -0.07 6.29
CA PRO A 46 5.23 -0.73 6.38
C PRO A 46 5.52 -1.54 5.11
N GLU A 47 6.79 -1.60 4.69
CA GLU A 47 7.19 -2.29 3.46
C GLU A 47 6.93 -3.81 3.50
N THR A 48 6.90 -4.38 4.70
CA THR A 48 6.61 -5.78 4.95
C THR A 48 5.44 -5.90 5.90
N PRO A 49 4.50 -6.85 5.66
CA PRO A 49 3.48 -7.15 6.64
C PRO A 49 4.13 -7.60 7.96
N PRO A 50 3.49 -7.35 9.11
CA PRO A 50 3.98 -7.83 10.39
C PRO A 50 4.10 -9.37 10.36
N ALA A 51 5.20 -9.87 10.90
CA ALA A 51 5.42 -11.31 11.00
C ALA A 51 4.36 -11.94 11.91
N ILE A 52 3.72 -13.02 11.44
CA ILE A 52 2.74 -13.77 12.22
C ILE A 52 3.51 -14.73 13.12
N ASP A 53 3.22 -14.69 14.44
CA ASP A 53 3.75 -15.65 15.39
C ASP A 53 2.95 -16.95 15.36
N TRP A 54 3.30 -17.81 14.41
CA TRP A 54 2.69 -19.13 14.26
C TRP A 54 2.90 -20.04 15.48
N THR A 55 3.98 -19.84 16.25
CA THR A 55 4.27 -20.67 17.43
C THR A 55 3.30 -20.37 18.57
N PHE A 56 2.98 -19.09 18.78
CA PHE A 56 1.94 -18.67 19.70
C PHE A 56 0.56 -19.23 19.29
N TYR A 57 0.19 -19.16 18.01
CA TYR A 57 -1.12 -19.68 17.59
C TYR A 57 -1.23 -21.20 17.65
N LYS A 58 -0.16 -21.95 17.36
CA LYS A 58 -0.18 -23.42 17.50
C LYS A 58 -0.36 -23.88 18.95
N THR A 59 0.08 -23.08 19.93
CA THR A 59 -0.04 -23.43 21.35
C THR A 59 -1.37 -22.97 21.97
N THR A 60 -1.97 -21.91 21.44
CA THR A 60 -3.21 -21.31 21.98
C THR A 60 -4.48 -21.78 21.30
N VAL A 61 -4.41 -22.18 20.02
CA VAL A 61 -5.58 -22.63 19.26
C VAL A 61 -5.83 -24.11 19.51
N ALA A 62 -7.09 -24.46 19.80
CA ALA A 62 -7.50 -25.84 20.12
C ALA A 62 -7.19 -26.86 19.01
N ASN A 63 -7.14 -26.42 17.74
CA ASN A 63 -6.76 -27.26 16.61
C ASN A 63 -5.46 -26.75 15.96
N PRO A 64 -4.30 -27.33 16.30
CA PRO A 64 -3.01 -26.93 15.74
C PRO A 64 -2.85 -27.28 14.25
N ALA A 65 -3.53 -28.33 13.76
CA ALA A 65 -3.47 -28.72 12.34
C ALA A 65 -4.07 -27.65 11.42
N LEU A 66 -5.06 -26.90 11.91
CA LEU A 66 -5.66 -25.78 11.18
C LEU A 66 -4.69 -24.58 11.10
N VAL A 67 -3.89 -24.36 12.15
CA VAL A 67 -2.85 -23.31 12.15
C VAL A 67 -1.73 -23.68 11.17
N ASP A 68 -1.34 -24.95 11.09
CA ASP A 68 -0.38 -25.45 10.09
C ASP A 68 -0.86 -25.24 8.65
N ASP A 69 -2.14 -25.47 8.38
CA ASP A 69 -2.73 -25.26 7.05
C ASP A 69 -2.75 -23.78 6.66
N PHE A 70 -3.03 -22.89 7.61
CA PHE A 70 -2.96 -21.44 7.38
C PHE A 70 -1.53 -20.96 7.19
N GLU A 71 -0.58 -21.44 7.99
CA GLU A 71 0.83 -21.10 7.84
C GLU A 71 1.34 -21.49 6.45
N LYS A 72 1.01 -22.71 5.98
CA LYS A 72 1.37 -23.18 4.64
C LYS A 72 0.79 -22.30 3.55
N LYS A 73 -0.51 -21.95 3.65
CA LYS A 73 -1.18 -21.09 2.66
C LYS A 73 -0.57 -19.70 2.63
N VAL A 74 -0.40 -19.06 3.78
CA VAL A 74 0.15 -17.69 3.88
C VAL A 74 1.58 -17.61 3.37
N ARG A 75 2.41 -18.64 3.62
CA ARG A 75 3.80 -18.70 3.14
C ARG A 75 3.91 -18.91 1.62
N HIS A 76 2.83 -19.35 0.97
CA HIS A 76 2.77 -19.59 -0.48
C HIS A 76 2.19 -18.42 -1.27
N PHE A 77 1.61 -17.43 -0.59
CA PHE A 77 1.19 -16.15 -1.17
C PHE A 77 2.37 -15.17 -1.24
#